data_AF-A0A961F1M0-F1
#
_entry.id   AF-A0A961F1M0-F1
#
_cell.length_a   1.000
_cell.length_b   1.000
_cell.length_c   1.000
_cell.angle_alpha   90.00
_cell.angle_beta   90.00
_cell.angle_gamma   90.00
#
_symmetry.space_group_name_H-M   'P 1'
#
loop_
_entity.id
_entity.type
_entity.pdbx_description
1 polymer ?
#
loop_
_entity_poly.entity_id
_entity_poly.type
_entity_poly.pdbx_seq_one_letter_code
_entity_poly.pdbx_strand_id
1 'polypeptide(L)'
;QGDFSRAAIGNRVVSRIHVHDLARLCVAVADLARAEPHNAPRLVHAVDGHSVGQREVFNWLEARYDLKIPGDWRSQPYVGRHIRSRFLDQLLPTGLQYPDYRSGFADCLE
;
A
#
# COMPACT_ATOMS: atom_id res chain seq x y z
N GLN A 1 2.79 2.61 23.56
CA GLN A 1 3.74 3.42 22.77
C GLN A 1 3.69 2.90 21.35
N GLY A 2 3.58 3.78 20.34
CA GLY A 2 3.57 3.36 18.94
C GLY A 2 4.96 2.94 18.45
N ASP A 3 5.02 2.05 17.47
CA ASP A 3 6.26 1.71 16.77
C ASP A 3 6.60 2.80 15.74
N PHE A 4 7.62 3.61 16.05
CA PHE A 4 8.13 4.67 15.17
C PHE A 4 9.31 4.21 14.31
N SER A 5 9.60 2.92 14.23
CA SER A 5 10.71 2.38 13.41
C SER A 5 10.64 2.84 11.95
N ARG A 6 9.42 3.02 11.41
CA ARG A 6 9.20 3.54 10.05
C ARG A 6 9.66 4.98 9.85
N ALA A 7 9.67 5.82 10.88
CA ALA A 7 10.23 7.17 10.77
C ALA A 7 11.75 7.15 10.56
N ALA A 8 12.42 6.07 11.01
CA ALA A 8 13.88 5.93 10.98
C ALA A 8 14.44 5.22 9.74
N ILE A 9 13.61 4.70 8.83
CA ILE A 9 14.10 3.97 7.63
C ILE A 9 14.44 4.89 6.44
N GLY A 10 14.42 6.23 6.64
CA GLY A 10 14.71 7.22 5.60
C GLY A 10 13.66 7.28 4.48
N ASN A 11 14.06 7.74 3.29
CA ASN A 11 13.18 7.89 2.13
C ASN A 11 13.08 6.61 1.28
N ARG A 12 12.65 5.52 1.91
CA ARG A 12 12.44 4.25 1.19
C ARG A 12 11.10 4.24 0.45
N VAL A 13 11.07 3.58 -0.70
CA VAL A 13 9.84 3.20 -1.39
C VAL A 13 9.12 2.17 -0.55
N VAL A 14 7.84 2.39 -0.31
CA VAL A 14 7.01 1.45 0.45
C VAL A 14 5.80 1.11 -0.41
N SER A 15 5.64 -0.19 -0.67
CA SER A 15 4.40 -0.72 -1.22
C SER A 15 3.43 -0.98 -0.07
N ARG A 16 2.18 -0.60 -0.26
CA ARG A 16 1.12 -0.65 0.75
C ARG A 16 -0.11 -1.29 0.13
N ILE A 17 -1.04 -1.73 0.96
CA ILE A 17 -2.39 -2.13 0.55
C ILE A 17 -3.32 -1.77 1.70
N HIS A 18 -4.48 -1.22 1.39
CA HIS A 18 -5.49 -0.97 2.41
C HIS A 18 -6.06 -2.29 2.93
N VAL A 19 -6.41 -2.35 4.22
CA VAL A 19 -6.88 -3.61 4.84
C VAL A 19 -8.17 -4.14 4.20
N HIS A 20 -9.07 -3.25 3.78
CA HIS A 20 -10.29 -3.65 3.06
C HIS A 20 -9.98 -4.24 1.68
N ASP A 21 -9.06 -3.64 0.93
CA ASP A 21 -8.67 -4.19 -0.36
C ASP A 21 -7.88 -5.49 -0.24
N LEU A 22 -7.07 -5.64 0.81
CA LEU A 22 -6.44 -6.91 1.15
C LEU A 22 -7.49 -8.00 1.41
N ALA A 23 -8.52 -7.70 2.20
CA ALA A 23 -9.61 -8.65 2.46
C ALA A 23 -10.35 -9.04 1.18
N ARG A 24 -10.68 -8.05 0.32
CA ARG A 24 -11.30 -8.27 -0.99
C ARG A 24 -10.43 -9.16 -1.88
N LEU A 25 -9.12 -8.92 -1.91
CA LEU A 25 -8.16 -9.77 -2.66
C LEU A 25 -8.15 -11.20 -2.12
N CYS A 26 -8.14 -11.41 -0.80
CA CYS A 26 -8.16 -12.74 -0.21
C CYS A 26 -9.43 -13.52 -0.60
N VAL A 27 -10.60 -12.87 -0.55
CA VAL A 27 -11.86 -13.47 -0.96
C VAL A 27 -11.83 -13.81 -2.46
N ALA A 28 -11.39 -12.89 -3.31
CA ALA A 28 -11.30 -13.12 -4.76
C ALA A 28 -10.37 -14.30 -5.12
N VAL A 29 -9.23 -14.42 -4.44
CA VAL A 29 -8.31 -15.57 -4.62
C VAL A 29 -8.97 -16.87 -4.19
N ALA A 30 -9.67 -16.88 -3.04
CA ALA A 30 -10.37 -18.06 -2.55
C ALA A 30 -11.51 -18.49 -3.48
N ASP A 31 -12.27 -17.53 -4.02
CA ASP A 31 -13.34 -17.78 -4.98
C ASP A 31 -12.80 -18.37 -6.28
N LEU A 32 -11.74 -17.78 -6.84
CA LEU A 32 -11.09 -18.30 -8.04
C LEU A 32 -10.49 -19.69 -7.81
N ALA A 33 -9.88 -19.94 -6.64
CA ALA A 33 -9.34 -21.26 -6.29
C ALA A 33 -10.42 -22.33 -6.16
N ARG A 34 -11.63 -21.96 -5.76
CA ARG A 34 -12.77 -22.90 -5.70
C ARG A 34 -13.37 -23.16 -7.07
N ALA A 35 -13.53 -22.13 -7.90
CA ALA A 35 -14.13 -22.24 -9.21
C ALA A 35 -13.19 -22.87 -10.25
N GLU A 36 -11.92 -22.48 -10.24
CA GLU A 36 -10.91 -22.85 -11.23
C GLU A 36 -9.55 -23.18 -10.56
N PRO A 37 -9.44 -24.31 -9.84
CA PRO A 37 -8.26 -24.63 -9.03
C PRO A 37 -6.92 -24.61 -9.78
N HIS A 38 -6.95 -24.96 -11.07
CA HIS A 38 -5.75 -24.98 -11.93
C HIS A 38 -5.32 -23.59 -12.42
N ASN A 39 -6.23 -22.61 -12.42
CA ASN A 39 -6.00 -21.24 -12.89
C ASN A 39 -5.75 -20.26 -11.73
N ALA A 40 -5.93 -20.69 -10.49
CA ALA A 40 -5.73 -19.86 -9.32
C ALA A 40 -4.25 -19.48 -9.11
N PRO A 41 -3.94 -18.20 -8.87
CA PRO A 41 -2.56 -17.77 -8.68
C PRO A 41 -2.01 -18.33 -7.37
N ARG A 42 -0.80 -18.89 -7.43
CA ARG A 42 -0.07 -19.39 -6.25
C ARG A 42 0.56 -18.27 -5.41
N LEU A 43 0.79 -17.11 -6.02
CA LEU A 43 1.39 -15.94 -5.38
C LEU A 43 0.75 -14.68 -5.94
N VAL A 44 0.27 -13.82 -5.04
CA VAL A 44 -0.27 -12.51 -5.39
C VAL A 44 0.47 -11.47 -4.55
N HIS A 45 0.98 -10.43 -5.21
CA HIS A 45 1.46 -9.25 -4.50
C HIS A 45 0.25 -8.37 -4.17
N ALA A 46 -0.15 -8.35 -2.89
CA ALA A 46 -1.20 -7.45 -2.42
C ALA A 46 -0.59 -6.05 -2.19
N VAL A 47 -0.57 -5.25 -3.26
CA VAL A 47 -0.05 -3.88 -3.25
C VAL A 47 -0.97 -2.97 -4.05
N ASP A 48 -1.10 -1.73 -3.61
CA ASP A 48 -1.75 -0.66 -4.35
C ASP A 48 -0.94 -0.27 -5.60
N GLY A 49 -1.59 0.45 -6.51
CA GLY A 49 -0.98 0.89 -7.76
C GLY A 49 0.09 1.98 -7.59
N HIS A 50 0.22 2.55 -6.39
CA HIS A 50 0.93 3.81 -6.13
C HIS A 50 2.01 3.63 -5.06
N SER A 51 3.05 2.85 -5.41
CA SER A 51 4.27 2.78 -4.61
C SER A 51 5.00 4.12 -4.65
N VAL A 52 5.10 4.77 -3.49
CA VAL A 52 5.75 6.07 -3.30
C VAL A 52 6.78 6.02 -2.16
N GLY A 53 7.74 6.94 -2.21
CA GLY A 53 8.73 7.13 -1.15
C GLY A 53 8.11 7.67 0.13
N GLN A 54 8.68 7.34 1.28
CA GLN A 54 8.20 7.85 2.58
C GLN A 54 8.13 9.37 2.63
N ARG A 55 9.06 10.07 1.98
CA ARG A 55 9.05 11.54 1.92
C ARG A 55 7.74 12.09 1.38
N GLU A 56 7.19 11.45 0.35
CA GLU A 56 5.93 11.91 -0.26
C GLU A 56 4.75 11.73 0.71
N VAL A 57 4.66 10.55 1.31
CA VAL A 57 3.60 10.24 2.29
C VAL A 57 3.69 11.15 3.50
N PHE A 58 4.89 11.34 4.05
CA PHE A 58 5.08 12.17 5.22
C PHE A 58 4.84 13.65 4.92
N ASN A 59 5.29 14.16 3.78
CA ASN A 59 4.94 15.52 3.36
C ASN A 59 3.42 15.73 3.28
N TRP A 60 2.68 14.75 2.73
CA TRP A 60 1.22 14.82 2.67
C TRP A 60 0.58 14.78 4.07
N LEU A 61 1.04 13.90 4.95
CA LEU A 61 0.54 13.82 6.33
C LEU A 61 0.83 15.09 7.13
N GLU A 62 2.05 15.64 7.03
CA GLU A 62 2.42 16.91 7.69
C GLU A 62 1.55 18.06 7.23
N ALA A 63 1.29 18.16 5.92
CA ALA A 63 0.45 19.21 5.34
C ALA A 63 -1.03 19.06 5.73
N ARG A 64 -1.55 17.82 5.80
CA ARG A 64 -2.96 17.56 6.11
C ARG A 64 -3.29 17.79 7.59
N TYR A 65 -2.39 17.43 8.49
CA TYR A 65 -2.65 17.43 9.94
C TYR A 65 -1.85 18.47 10.73
N ASP A 66 -1.17 19.39 10.03
CA ASP A 66 -0.33 20.44 10.61
C ASP A 66 0.63 19.92 11.71
N LEU A 67 1.34 18.82 11.38
CA LEU A 67 2.24 18.14 12.29
C LEU A 67 3.65 18.02 11.73
N LYS A 68 4.59 17.63 12.59
CA LYS A 68 5.97 17.32 12.22
C LYS A 68 6.33 15.88 12.54
N ILE A 69 6.59 15.11 11.50
CA ILE A 69 7.04 13.72 11.57
C ILE A 69 8.56 13.73 11.76
N PRO A 70 9.07 13.15 12.86
CA PRO A 70 10.50 13.05 13.10
C PRO A 70 11.19 12.16 12.05
N GLY A 71 12.50 12.33 11.89
CA GLY A 71 13.33 11.47 11.03
C GLY A 71 14.09 12.22 9.95
N ASP A 72 15.03 11.50 9.32
CA ASP A 72 15.96 11.99 8.30
C ASP A 72 15.45 11.77 6.87
N TRP A 73 14.22 11.26 6.71
CA TRP A 73 13.58 10.97 5.43
C TRP A 73 13.54 12.16 4.46
N ARG A 74 13.72 13.39 4.95
CA ARG A 74 13.83 14.60 4.12
C ARG A 74 15.13 14.65 3.31
N SER A 75 16.24 14.28 3.94
CA SER A 75 17.59 14.37 3.35
C SER A 75 18.07 13.06 2.73
N GLN A 76 17.43 11.93 3.07
CA GLN A 76 17.81 10.62 2.53
C GLN A 76 17.42 10.45 1.05
N PRO A 77 18.25 9.76 0.25
CA PRO A 77 17.96 9.49 -1.16
C PRO A 77 16.75 8.56 -1.31
N TYR A 78 16.11 8.60 -2.47
CA TYR A 78 15.04 7.68 -2.84
C TYR A 78 15.60 6.27 -3.06
N VAL A 79 15.19 5.30 -2.25
CA VAL A 79 15.73 3.92 -2.29
C VAL A 79 14.61 2.89 -2.25
N GLY A 80 14.62 1.94 -3.19
CA GLY A 80 13.70 0.79 -3.16
C GLY A 80 13.28 0.33 -4.54
N ARG A 81 12.27 -0.56 -4.57
CA ARG A 81 11.71 -1.11 -5.80
C ARG A 81 10.20 -0.89 -5.81
N HIS A 82 9.65 -0.64 -7.00
CA HIS A 82 8.22 -0.63 -7.21
C HIS A 82 7.73 -2.06 -7.43
N ILE A 83 6.86 -2.53 -6.55
CA ILE A 83 6.20 -3.81 -6.71
C ILE A 83 4.90 -3.57 -7.48
N ARG A 84 4.66 -4.36 -8.51
CA ARG A 84 3.38 -4.39 -9.24
C ARG A 84 2.69 -5.72 -8.99
N SER A 85 1.38 -5.67 -8.80
CA SER A 85 0.56 -6.87 -8.81
C SER A 85 0.16 -7.21 -10.24
N ARG A 86 0.42 -8.46 -10.66
CA ARG A 86 0.04 -8.95 -12.00
C ARG A 86 -1.43 -9.40 -12.08
N PHE A 87 -2.04 -9.68 -10.93
CA PHE A 87 -3.35 -10.32 -10.85
C PHE A 87 -4.44 -9.36 -10.39
N LEU A 88 -4.13 -8.09 -10.14
CA LEU A 88 -5.07 -7.13 -9.56
C LEU A 88 -6.33 -6.98 -10.42
N ASP A 89 -6.15 -6.76 -11.73
CA ASP A 89 -7.26 -6.54 -12.66
C ASP A 89 -8.13 -7.79 -12.84
N GLN A 90 -7.52 -8.98 -12.75
CA GLN A 90 -8.23 -10.25 -12.81
C GLN A 90 -9.04 -10.50 -11.52
N LEU A 91 -8.43 -10.26 -10.36
CA LEU A 91 -9.03 -10.56 -9.06
C LEU A 91 -10.02 -9.49 -8.62
N LEU A 92 -9.80 -8.24 -8.98
CA LEU A 92 -10.65 -7.09 -8.66
C LEU A 92 -10.90 -6.27 -9.94
N PRO A 93 -11.81 -6.71 -10.83
CA PRO A 93 -12.07 -6.03 -12.10
C PRO A 93 -12.62 -4.60 -11.95
N THR A 94 -13.26 -4.32 -10.81
CA THR A 94 -13.75 -2.97 -10.47
C THR A 94 -12.66 -2.09 -9.85
N GLY A 95 -11.44 -2.60 -9.72
CA GLY A 95 -10.33 -1.93 -9.06
C GLY A 95 -10.36 -1.94 -7.53
N LEU A 96 -9.29 -1.36 -6.97
CA LEU A 96 -9.13 -1.10 -5.55
C LEU A 96 -10.08 -0.01 -5.10
N GLN A 97 -10.63 -0.17 -3.90
CA GLN A 97 -11.43 0.88 -3.25
C GLN A 97 -10.53 2.03 -2.78
N TYR A 98 -9.30 1.70 -2.37
CA TYR A 98 -8.28 2.64 -1.92
C TYR A 98 -7.04 2.48 -2.83
N PRO A 99 -7.05 3.10 -4.02
CA PRO A 99 -6.03 2.87 -5.03
C PRO A 99 -4.66 3.48 -4.70
N ASP A 100 -4.59 4.33 -3.67
CA ASP A 100 -3.38 5.05 -3.28
C ASP A 100 -3.27 5.24 -1.76
N TYR A 101 -2.10 5.74 -1.32
CA TYR A 101 -1.88 6.03 0.08
C TYR A 101 -2.80 7.13 0.61
N ARG A 102 -3.21 8.11 -0.21
CA ARG A 102 -3.99 9.26 0.25
C ARG A 102 -5.39 8.83 0.68
N SER A 103 -6.07 8.09 -0.19
CA SER A 103 -7.37 7.48 0.07
C SER A 103 -7.31 6.51 1.25
N GLY A 104 -6.29 5.66 1.32
CA GLY A 104 -6.11 4.74 2.45
C GLY A 104 -5.86 5.44 3.79
N PHE A 105 -5.03 6.50 3.82
CA PHE A 105 -4.82 7.26 5.05
C PHE A 105 -6.01 8.13 5.43
N ALA A 106 -6.75 8.67 4.47
CA ALA A 106 -7.98 9.41 4.75
C ALA A 106 -9.00 8.49 5.47
N ASP A 107 -9.24 7.29 4.95
CA ASP A 107 -10.15 6.31 5.56
C ASP A 107 -9.75 5.91 6.99
N CYS A 108 -8.45 5.82 7.25
CA CYS A 108 -7.96 5.41 8.57
C CYS A 108 -7.98 6.52 9.63
N LEU A 109 -8.08 7.79 9.22
CA LEU A 109 -7.87 8.94 10.10
C LEU A 109 -9.09 9.87 10.17
N GLU A 110 -10.11 9.64 9.35
CA GLU A 110 -11.38 10.39 9.27
C GLU A 110 -12.56 9.47 9.61
#